data_AF-A0AAU5H742-F1
#
_entry.id   AF-A0AAU5H742-F1
#
_cell.length_a   1.000
_cell.length_b   1.000
_cell.length_c   1.000
_cell.angle_alpha   90.00
_cell.angle_beta   90.00
_cell.angle_gamma   90.00
#
_symmetry.space_group_name_H-M   'P 1'
#
loop_
_entity.id
_entity.type
_entity.pdbx_description
1 polymer ?
#
loop_
_entity_poly.entity_id
_entity_poly.type
_entity_poly.pdbx_seq_one_letter_code
_entity_poly.pdbx_strand_id
1 'polypeptide(L)'
;MAKEKVTVCLPPCDRGEVHEAISAAMAPYDYNREDVPDDPEWMGEWDYWQIDGRGCEFPVLLGSEDDPRLIRGELDLRGVPRVFPPGTCDGGPRGLLDFDAARRPVAAAAARDFHDWHDFAARHPVAHPLEFFSEKHRGDPAYPPRRVHEEYLGQAVIKALHDERPDLRDRIGSYPVGGIGDDLTAYVEERASDVLPTSALLTLDGQWRGIAGLELRRYFNAYLDELPADAIVVRVLYHG
;
A
#
# COMPACT_ATOMS: atom_id res chain seq x y z
N MET A 1 -6.21 -19.85 4.18
CA MET A 1 -6.31 -19.02 2.99
C MET A 1 -7.25 -17.84 3.24
N ALA A 2 -6.82 -16.64 2.88
CA ALA A 2 -7.53 -15.38 3.02
C ALA A 2 -7.71 -14.73 1.65
N LYS A 3 -8.64 -13.77 1.56
CA LYS A 3 -8.85 -13.01 0.32
C LYS A 3 -7.95 -11.79 0.32
N GLU A 4 -7.04 -11.74 -0.64
CA GLU A 4 -6.01 -10.71 -0.78
C GLU A 4 -6.05 -10.08 -2.16
N LYS A 5 -5.24 -9.05 -2.36
CA LYS A 5 -5.19 -8.29 -3.61
C LYS A 5 -3.80 -8.39 -4.21
N VAL A 6 -3.76 -8.63 -5.51
CA VAL A 6 -2.56 -8.56 -6.32
C VAL A 6 -2.78 -7.54 -7.44
N THR A 7 -1.72 -6.80 -7.75
CA THR A 7 -1.68 -5.97 -8.95
C THR A 7 -0.98 -6.77 -10.02
N VAL A 8 -1.68 -7.07 -11.11
CA VAL A 8 -1.13 -7.82 -12.22
C VAL A 8 -0.75 -6.85 -13.33
N CYS A 9 0.49 -6.97 -13.79
CA CYS A 9 1.01 -6.22 -14.92
C CYS A 9 1.11 -7.17 -16.11
N LEU A 10 0.50 -6.81 -17.23
CA LEU A 10 0.47 -7.63 -18.45
C LEU A 10 1.02 -6.85 -19.64
N PRO A 11 1.58 -7.55 -20.64
CA PRO A 11 1.84 -6.96 -21.94
C PRO A 11 0.57 -6.33 -22.53
N PRO A 12 0.71 -5.40 -23.50
CA PRO A 12 -0.43 -4.83 -24.20
C PRO A 12 -1.31 -5.94 -24.80
N CYS A 13 -2.61 -5.90 -24.50
CA CYS A 13 -3.60 -6.82 -25.03
C CYS A 13 -4.96 -6.13 -25.17
N ASP A 14 -5.84 -6.71 -25.97
CA ASP A 14 -7.19 -6.19 -26.12
C ASP A 14 -8.02 -6.46 -24.86
N ARG A 15 -8.99 -5.59 -24.56
CA ARG A 15 -9.83 -5.71 -23.36
C ARG A 15 -10.52 -7.08 -23.25
N GLY A 16 -10.91 -7.68 -24.38
CA GLY A 16 -11.52 -9.02 -24.41
C GLY A 16 -10.58 -10.15 -24.03
N GLU A 17 -9.27 -9.94 -24.11
CA GLU A 17 -8.22 -10.93 -23.86
C GLU A 17 -7.64 -10.81 -22.44
N VAL A 18 -7.91 -9.71 -21.74
CA VAL A 18 -7.37 -9.43 -20.40
C VAL A 18 -7.60 -10.59 -19.43
N HIS A 19 -8.80 -11.19 -19.43
CA HIS A 19 -9.07 -12.30 -18.52
C HIS A 19 -8.17 -13.51 -18.82
N GLU A 20 -7.98 -13.86 -20.09
CA GLU A 20 -7.09 -14.96 -20.49
C GLU A 20 -5.62 -14.64 -20.19
N ALA A 21 -5.21 -13.39 -20.39
CA ALA A 21 -3.87 -12.92 -20.07
C ALA A 21 -3.60 -12.96 -18.54
N ILE A 22 -4.55 -12.57 -17.69
CA ILE A 22 -4.45 -12.74 -16.24
C ILE A 22 -4.35 -14.22 -15.88
N SER A 23 -5.23 -15.08 -16.43
CA SER A 23 -5.17 -16.53 -16.20
C SER A 23 -3.78 -17.08 -16.50
N ALA A 24 -3.21 -16.72 -17.65
CA ALA A 24 -1.90 -17.19 -18.08
C ALA A 24 -0.77 -16.68 -17.17
N ALA A 25 -0.82 -15.41 -16.77
CA ALA A 25 0.18 -14.81 -15.88
C ALA A 25 0.13 -15.42 -14.47
N MET A 26 -1.08 -15.72 -13.96
CA MET A 26 -1.26 -16.29 -12.63
C MET A 26 -1.09 -17.81 -12.59
N ALA A 27 -1.23 -18.53 -13.70
CA ALA A 27 -1.13 -20.01 -13.76
C ALA A 27 0.10 -20.62 -13.06
N PRO A 28 1.30 -20.01 -13.07
CA PRO A 28 2.44 -20.53 -12.31
C PRO A 28 2.26 -20.54 -10.79
N TYR A 29 1.22 -19.92 -10.27
CA TYR A 29 0.92 -19.78 -8.84
C TYR A 29 -0.38 -20.50 -8.45
N ASP A 30 -0.95 -21.31 -9.34
CA ASP A 30 -2.15 -22.12 -9.04
C ASP A 30 -1.83 -23.12 -7.91
N TYR A 31 -2.62 -23.06 -6.83
CA TYR A 31 -2.51 -23.92 -5.66
C TYR A 31 -2.60 -25.42 -6.01
N ASN A 32 -3.30 -25.77 -7.09
CA ASN A 32 -3.53 -27.16 -7.50
C ASN A 32 -2.45 -27.69 -8.45
N ARG A 33 -1.39 -26.93 -8.74
CA ARG A 33 -0.32 -27.40 -9.62
C ARG A 33 0.54 -28.48 -8.94
N GLU A 34 0.97 -29.46 -9.72
CA GLU A 34 1.78 -30.57 -9.21
C GLU A 34 3.29 -30.29 -9.26
N ASP A 35 3.71 -29.31 -10.04
CA ASP A 35 5.11 -28.98 -10.35
C ASP A 35 5.57 -27.68 -9.69
N VAL A 36 5.41 -27.59 -8.37
CA VAL A 36 5.83 -26.42 -7.57
C VAL A 36 7.37 -26.30 -7.57
N PRO A 37 7.93 -25.13 -7.94
CA PRO A 37 9.36 -24.90 -7.88
C PRO A 37 9.90 -25.00 -6.44
N ASP A 38 11.08 -25.60 -6.26
CA ASP A 38 11.83 -25.56 -5.00
C ASP A 38 12.62 -24.24 -4.91
N ASP A 39 11.91 -23.12 -4.95
CA ASP A 39 12.45 -21.77 -4.90
C ASP A 39 11.85 -21.01 -3.70
N PRO A 40 12.65 -20.61 -2.70
CA PRO A 40 12.17 -19.86 -1.55
C PRO A 40 11.65 -18.45 -1.89
N GLU A 41 11.94 -17.93 -3.10
CA GLU A 41 11.36 -16.68 -3.61
C GLU A 41 10.02 -16.91 -4.34
N TRP A 42 9.63 -18.17 -4.60
CA TRP A 42 8.31 -18.49 -5.13
C TRP A 42 7.28 -18.26 -4.03
N MET A 43 6.60 -17.13 -4.15
CA MET A 43 5.55 -16.69 -3.23
C MET A 43 4.27 -16.44 -4.03
N GLY A 44 3.13 -16.79 -3.45
CA GLY A 44 1.82 -16.63 -4.09
C GLY A 44 1.22 -17.99 -4.40
N GLU A 45 0.08 -18.27 -3.78
CA GLU A 45 -0.75 -19.41 -4.12
C GLU A 45 -2.16 -18.87 -4.33
N TRP A 46 -2.89 -19.45 -5.27
CA TRP A 46 -4.30 -19.13 -5.44
C TRP A 46 -5.12 -20.35 -5.86
N ASP A 47 -6.36 -20.44 -5.36
CA ASP A 47 -7.36 -21.40 -5.83
C ASP A 47 -8.53 -20.71 -6.58
N TYR A 48 -8.61 -19.38 -6.48
CA TYR A 48 -9.61 -18.54 -7.13
C TYR A 48 -9.11 -17.10 -7.29
N TRP A 49 -9.50 -16.43 -8.37
CA TRP A 49 -9.30 -15.00 -8.56
C TRP A 49 -10.42 -14.33 -9.36
N GLN A 50 -10.55 -13.00 -9.24
CA GLN A 50 -11.40 -12.15 -10.09
C GLN A 50 -10.84 -10.73 -10.21
N ILE A 51 -11.18 -10.03 -11.30
CA ILE A 51 -10.90 -8.59 -11.43
C ILE A 51 -11.78 -7.83 -10.43
N ASP A 52 -11.16 -7.35 -9.35
CA ASP A 52 -11.83 -6.64 -8.27
C ASP A 52 -10.84 -5.84 -7.42
N GLY A 53 -10.78 -4.52 -7.65
CA GLY A 53 -9.98 -3.60 -6.84
C GLY A 53 -10.54 -3.40 -5.41
N ARG A 54 -11.83 -3.63 -5.21
CA ARG A 54 -12.55 -3.55 -3.92
C ARG A 54 -12.13 -2.38 -3.04
N GLY A 55 -12.32 -1.15 -3.51
CA GLY A 55 -11.93 0.07 -2.78
C GLY A 55 -10.47 0.50 -2.98
N CYS A 56 -9.74 -0.17 -3.87
CA CYS A 56 -8.38 0.20 -4.31
C CYS A 56 -8.34 0.44 -5.82
N GLU A 57 -9.44 0.93 -6.39
CA GLU A 57 -9.54 1.30 -7.81
C GLU A 57 -8.50 2.37 -8.17
N PHE A 58 -8.02 2.34 -9.41
CA PHE A 58 -7.12 3.36 -9.93
C PHE A 58 -7.90 4.60 -10.36
N PRO A 59 -7.40 5.81 -10.09
CA PRO A 59 -7.88 7.00 -10.77
C PRO A 59 -7.55 6.93 -12.26
N VAL A 60 -8.50 7.36 -13.08
CA VAL A 60 -8.35 7.49 -14.53
C VAL A 60 -7.81 8.88 -14.86
N LEU A 61 -6.95 8.97 -15.87
CA LEU A 61 -6.47 10.23 -16.40
C LEU A 61 -7.63 11.08 -16.92
N LEU A 62 -7.65 12.37 -16.54
CA LEU A 62 -8.70 13.31 -16.93
C LEU A 62 -8.90 13.32 -18.45
N GLY A 63 -10.15 13.18 -18.90
CA GLY A 63 -10.53 13.12 -20.32
C GLY A 63 -10.45 11.73 -20.94
N SER A 64 -10.07 10.70 -20.18
CA SER A 64 -10.02 9.29 -20.62
C SER A 64 -11.08 8.42 -19.97
N GLU A 65 -12.05 8.99 -19.25
CA GLU A 65 -13.00 8.27 -18.38
C GLU A 65 -13.86 7.24 -19.13
N ASP A 66 -14.16 7.53 -20.40
CA ASP A 66 -14.95 6.70 -21.32
C ASP A 66 -14.09 5.85 -22.27
N ASP A 67 -12.76 5.82 -22.10
CA ASP A 67 -11.88 5.03 -22.97
C ASP A 67 -12.26 3.53 -22.86
N PRO A 68 -12.58 2.85 -23.98
CA PRO A 68 -13.09 1.49 -23.97
C PRO A 68 -12.06 0.47 -23.45
N ARG A 69 -10.76 0.83 -23.42
CA ARG A 69 -9.67 -0.02 -22.92
C ARG A 69 -9.60 -0.05 -21.39
N LEU A 70 -10.33 0.83 -20.70
CA LEU A 70 -10.43 0.75 -19.23
C LEU A 70 -11.14 -0.52 -18.80
N ILE A 71 -10.60 -1.15 -17.77
CA ILE A 71 -11.04 -2.42 -17.21
C ILE A 71 -11.83 -2.16 -15.93
N ARG A 72 -13.06 -2.65 -15.90
CA ARG A 72 -13.97 -2.57 -14.76
C ARG A 72 -14.61 -3.95 -14.58
N GLY A 73 -14.33 -4.62 -13.47
CA GLY A 73 -14.96 -5.88 -13.11
C GLY A 73 -16.47 -5.70 -12.98
N GLU A 74 -17.24 -6.57 -13.62
CA GLU A 74 -18.69 -6.40 -13.74
C GLU A 74 -19.43 -6.69 -12.43
N LEU A 75 -19.00 -7.73 -11.72
CA LEU A 75 -19.66 -8.26 -10.53
C LEU A 75 -18.70 -8.29 -9.34
N ASP A 76 -19.25 -8.14 -8.14
CA ASP A 76 -18.54 -8.42 -6.90
C ASP A 76 -18.55 -9.92 -6.58
N LEU A 77 -17.87 -10.31 -5.50
CA LEU A 77 -17.83 -11.70 -5.02
C LEU A 77 -19.19 -12.34 -4.71
N ARG A 78 -20.26 -11.55 -4.61
CA ARG A 78 -21.63 -12.01 -4.35
C ARG A 78 -22.46 -12.08 -5.63
N GLY A 79 -21.85 -11.80 -6.79
CA GLY A 79 -22.53 -11.72 -8.08
C GLY A 79 -23.36 -10.46 -8.26
N VAL A 80 -23.09 -9.40 -7.49
CA VAL A 80 -23.81 -8.11 -7.58
C VAL A 80 -23.05 -7.15 -8.50
N PRO A 81 -23.72 -6.46 -9.43
CA PRO A 81 -23.09 -5.44 -10.27
C PRO A 81 -22.32 -4.40 -9.45
N ARG A 82 -21.07 -4.16 -9.83
CA ARG A 82 -20.21 -3.19 -9.15
C ARG A 82 -20.53 -1.77 -9.60
N VAL A 83 -20.51 -0.86 -8.63
CA VAL A 83 -20.61 0.59 -8.86
C VAL A 83 -19.24 1.19 -8.64
N PHE A 84 -18.72 1.86 -9.66
CA PHE A 84 -17.43 2.53 -9.60
C PHE A 84 -17.60 3.98 -9.16
N PRO A 85 -16.76 4.49 -8.26
CA PRO A 85 -16.60 5.93 -8.11
C PRO A 85 -16.34 6.59 -9.48
N PRO A 86 -16.89 7.80 -9.73
CA PRO A 86 -16.61 8.51 -10.96
C PRO A 86 -15.10 8.69 -11.19
N GLY A 87 -14.65 8.44 -12.42
CA GLY A 87 -13.23 8.58 -12.77
C GLY A 87 -12.32 7.48 -12.23
N THR A 88 -12.85 6.31 -11.87
CA THR A 88 -12.02 5.17 -11.45
C THR A 88 -12.27 3.89 -12.26
N CYS A 89 -11.31 2.97 -12.17
CA CYS A 89 -11.36 1.65 -12.81
C CYS A 89 -10.53 0.61 -12.02
N ASP A 90 -10.71 -0.68 -12.30
CA ASP A 90 -9.83 -1.72 -11.73
C ASP A 90 -8.50 -1.83 -12.47
N GLY A 91 -8.44 -1.35 -13.71
CA GLY A 91 -7.22 -1.39 -14.50
C GLY A 91 -7.36 -0.81 -15.89
N GLY A 92 -6.29 -0.93 -16.66
CA GLY A 92 -6.22 -0.52 -18.06
C GLY A 92 -4.76 -0.29 -18.48
N PRO A 93 -4.55 0.19 -19.72
CA PRO A 93 -3.26 0.70 -20.14
C PRO A 93 -2.73 1.74 -19.14
N ARG A 94 -1.48 1.60 -18.72
CA ARG A 94 -0.83 2.48 -17.72
C ARG A 94 -0.99 3.96 -18.06
N GLY A 95 -0.91 4.32 -19.34
CA GLY A 95 -1.00 5.71 -19.82
C GLY A 95 -2.39 6.34 -19.66
N LEU A 96 -3.40 5.55 -19.29
CA LEU A 96 -4.75 6.03 -18.97
C LEU A 96 -5.00 6.14 -17.45
N LEU A 97 -4.03 5.76 -16.61
CA LEU A 97 -4.16 5.77 -15.15
C LEU A 97 -3.40 6.96 -14.56
N ASP A 98 -4.01 7.66 -13.60
CA ASP A 98 -3.40 8.76 -12.87
C ASP A 98 -3.02 8.32 -11.46
N PHE A 99 -1.85 7.67 -11.35
CA PHE A 99 -1.28 7.26 -10.07
C PHE A 99 -1.02 8.45 -9.14
N ASP A 100 -0.68 9.61 -9.69
CA ASP A 100 -0.42 10.83 -8.92
C ASP A 100 -1.69 11.46 -8.35
N ALA A 101 -2.84 11.31 -9.01
CA ALA A 101 -4.13 11.72 -8.44
C ALA A 101 -4.43 11.00 -7.12
N ALA A 102 -4.00 9.74 -6.97
CA ALA A 102 -4.12 9.02 -5.71
C ALA A 102 -3.10 9.51 -4.67
N ARG A 103 -1.83 9.68 -5.07
CA ARG A 103 -0.72 10.01 -4.14
C ARG A 103 -0.75 11.44 -3.62
N ARG A 104 -1.06 12.43 -4.48
CA ARG A 104 -1.04 13.86 -4.16
C ARG A 104 -1.83 14.26 -2.89
N PRO A 105 -3.11 13.87 -2.72
CA PRO A 105 -3.86 14.25 -1.52
C PRO A 105 -3.25 13.68 -0.23
N VAL A 106 -2.71 12.46 -0.29
CA VAL A 106 -2.04 11.81 0.86
C VAL A 106 -0.72 12.50 1.18
N ALA A 107 0.09 12.81 0.16
CA ALA A 107 1.32 13.58 0.33
C ALA A 107 1.06 14.95 0.97
N ALA A 108 0.03 15.66 0.49
CA ALA A 108 -0.36 16.95 1.04
C ALA A 108 -0.89 16.84 2.49
N ALA A 109 -1.61 15.77 2.83
CA ALA A 109 -2.06 15.50 4.19
C ALA A 109 -0.88 15.20 5.12
N ALA A 110 0.02 14.30 4.70
CA ALA A 110 1.23 13.97 5.44
C ALA A 110 2.10 15.22 5.72
N ALA A 111 2.26 16.10 4.73
CA ALA A 111 2.99 17.34 4.94
C ALA A 111 2.35 18.24 6.01
N ARG A 112 1.01 18.34 6.05
CA ARG A 112 0.31 19.09 7.10
C ARG A 112 0.48 18.43 8.47
N ASP A 113 0.31 17.11 8.53
CA ASP A 113 0.43 16.33 9.76
C ASP A 113 1.85 16.42 10.34
N PHE A 114 2.88 16.42 9.49
CA PHE A 114 4.27 16.65 9.89
C PHE A 114 4.46 18.00 10.57
N HIS A 115 4.00 19.09 9.94
CA HIS A 115 4.14 20.43 10.51
C HIS A 115 3.32 20.58 11.80
N ASP A 116 2.07 20.10 11.81
CA ASP A 116 1.20 20.15 13.00
C ASP A 116 1.82 19.40 14.20
N TRP A 117 2.45 18.25 13.94
CA TRP A 117 3.19 17.51 14.95
C TRP A 117 4.42 18.27 15.45
N HIS A 118 5.26 18.79 14.56
CA HIS A 118 6.49 19.49 14.97
C HIS A 118 6.19 20.79 15.72
N ASP A 119 5.18 21.57 15.29
CA ASP A 119 4.72 22.76 15.99
C ASP A 119 4.11 22.43 17.36
N PHE A 120 3.44 21.29 17.48
CA PHE A 120 2.95 20.79 18.76
C PHE A 120 4.13 20.38 19.67
N ALA A 121 5.02 19.52 19.18
CA ALA A 121 6.11 18.95 19.94
C ALA A 121 7.13 19.99 20.42
N ALA A 122 7.37 21.06 19.64
CA ALA A 122 8.28 22.15 20.00
C ALA A 122 7.89 22.90 21.28
N ARG A 123 6.65 22.77 21.76
CA ARG A 123 6.16 23.38 23.02
C ARG A 123 6.44 22.54 24.26
N HIS A 124 7.03 21.36 24.09
CA HIS A 124 7.29 20.41 25.17
C HIS A 124 8.79 20.06 25.25
N PRO A 125 9.26 19.51 26.38
CA PRO A 125 10.61 18.95 26.46
C PRO A 125 10.85 17.90 25.38
N VAL A 126 12.10 17.81 24.91
CA VAL A 126 12.53 16.83 23.90
C VAL A 126 12.13 15.43 24.34
N ALA A 127 11.49 14.70 23.43
CA ALA A 127 11.08 13.32 23.61
C ALA A 127 12.01 12.36 22.87
N HIS A 128 12.07 11.14 23.35
CA HIS A 128 12.82 10.03 22.78
C HIS A 128 11.88 9.04 22.08
N PRO A 129 12.31 8.45 20.94
CA PRO A 129 11.54 7.43 20.25
C PRO A 129 11.43 6.16 21.10
N LEU A 130 10.48 5.29 20.77
CA LEU A 130 10.30 4.01 21.47
C LEU A 130 11.59 3.17 21.45
N GLU A 131 12.33 3.22 20.34
CA GLU A 131 13.59 2.51 20.13
C GLU A 131 14.65 2.85 21.19
N PHE A 132 14.71 4.09 21.65
CA PHE A 132 15.62 4.51 22.72
C PHE A 132 15.36 3.75 24.04
N PHE A 133 14.09 3.49 24.37
CA PHE A 133 13.74 2.72 25.55
C PHE A 133 13.92 1.21 25.32
N SER A 134 13.68 0.72 24.10
CA SER A 134 13.97 -0.67 23.71
C SER A 134 15.46 -1.00 23.80
N GLU A 135 16.33 -0.06 23.43
CA GLU A 135 17.79 -0.19 23.56
C GLU A 135 18.22 -0.31 25.03
N LYS A 136 17.61 0.46 25.95
CA LYS A 136 17.85 0.31 27.39
C LYS A 136 17.50 -1.10 27.87
N HIS A 137 16.35 -1.63 27.44
CA HIS A 137 15.94 -2.99 27.76
C HIS A 137 16.94 -4.04 27.26
N ARG A 138 17.41 -3.91 26.01
CA ARG A 138 18.40 -4.84 25.45
C ARG A 138 19.74 -4.78 26.18
N GLY A 139 20.15 -3.59 26.62
CA GLY A 139 21.40 -3.38 27.34
C GLY A 139 21.36 -3.78 28.82
N ASP A 140 20.17 -3.89 29.41
CA ASP A 140 19.97 -4.25 30.81
C ASP A 140 18.85 -5.29 30.98
N PRO A 141 19.19 -6.58 31.19
CA PRO A 141 18.21 -7.63 31.45
C PRO A 141 17.31 -7.38 32.68
N ALA A 142 17.71 -6.51 33.61
CA ALA A 142 16.88 -6.13 34.76
C ALA A 142 15.84 -5.05 34.43
N TYR A 143 15.97 -4.36 33.30
CA TYR A 143 14.98 -3.40 32.81
C TYR A 143 13.82 -4.17 32.15
N PRO A 144 12.60 -4.17 32.69
CA PRO A 144 11.54 -5.05 32.19
C PRO A 144 10.90 -4.48 30.90
N PRO A 145 10.44 -5.34 29.96
CA PRO A 145 9.79 -4.90 28.72
C PRO A 145 8.62 -3.93 28.92
N ARG A 146 7.84 -4.11 29.99
CA ARG A 146 6.69 -3.25 30.32
C ARG A 146 7.11 -1.79 30.54
N ARG A 147 8.31 -1.55 31.09
CA ARG A 147 8.84 -0.20 31.35
C ARG A 147 9.10 0.57 30.06
N VAL A 148 9.45 -0.11 28.96
CA VAL A 148 9.70 0.52 27.66
C VAL A 148 8.49 1.35 27.23
N HIS A 149 7.32 0.74 27.23
CA HIS A 149 6.09 1.39 26.78
C HIS A 149 5.59 2.41 27.81
N GLU A 150 5.70 2.11 29.11
CA GLU A 150 5.31 3.04 30.18
C GLU A 150 6.14 4.33 30.18
N GLU A 151 7.46 4.23 29.94
CA GLU A 151 8.32 5.41 29.86
C GLU A 151 8.08 6.19 28.57
N TYR A 152 7.88 5.52 27.43
CA TYR A 152 7.53 6.18 26.17
C TYR A 152 6.21 6.96 26.28
N LEU A 153 5.14 6.33 26.76
CA LEU A 153 3.85 6.99 27.00
C LEU A 153 3.92 7.99 28.15
N GLY A 154 4.92 7.85 29.02
CA GLY A 154 5.16 8.71 30.16
C GLY A 154 5.65 10.12 29.80
N GLN A 155 6.15 10.29 28.57
CA GLN A 155 6.75 11.53 28.08
C GLN A 155 5.74 12.68 28.02
N ALA A 156 6.19 13.88 28.36
CA ALA A 156 5.32 15.06 28.48
C ALA A 156 4.54 15.36 27.18
N VAL A 157 5.21 15.32 26.03
CA VAL A 157 4.57 15.54 24.72
C VAL A 157 3.56 14.45 24.37
N ILE A 158 3.80 13.18 24.74
CA ILE A 158 2.90 12.08 24.43
C ILE A 158 1.63 12.17 25.29
N LYS A 159 1.77 12.47 26.58
CA LYS A 159 0.60 12.73 27.45
C LYS A 159 -0.21 13.93 26.94
N ALA A 160 0.45 15.04 26.64
CA ALA A 160 -0.22 16.23 26.12
C ALA A 160 -0.91 15.95 24.78
N LEU A 161 -0.31 15.16 23.88
CA LEU A 161 -0.94 14.76 22.62
C LEU A 161 -2.24 14.00 22.87
N HIS A 162 -2.24 13.06 23.82
CA HIS A 162 -3.43 12.29 24.19
C HIS A 162 -4.53 13.14 24.82
N ASP A 163 -4.17 14.09 25.70
CA ASP A 163 -5.12 14.85 26.50
C ASP A 163 -5.64 16.11 25.76
N GLU A 164 -4.78 16.77 24.99
CA GLU A 164 -5.05 18.09 24.40
C GLU A 164 -5.34 18.04 22.89
N ARG A 165 -4.81 17.05 22.17
CA ARG A 165 -4.87 16.97 20.70
C ARG A 165 -5.22 15.57 20.18
N PRO A 166 -6.38 15.00 20.58
CA PRO A 166 -6.83 13.70 20.08
C PRO A 166 -7.03 13.70 18.56
N ASP A 167 -7.41 14.84 17.97
CA ASP A 167 -7.53 15.03 16.52
C ASP A 167 -6.20 14.80 15.80
N LEU A 168 -5.11 15.34 16.34
CA LEU A 168 -3.78 15.18 15.75
C LEU A 168 -3.30 13.74 15.94
N ARG A 169 -3.50 13.18 17.14
CA ARG A 169 -3.16 11.79 17.48
C ARG A 169 -3.80 10.80 16.51
N ASP A 170 -5.08 10.98 16.20
CA ASP A 170 -5.80 10.07 15.30
C ASP A 170 -5.23 10.10 13.86
N ARG A 171 -4.68 11.24 13.44
CA ARG A 171 -4.04 11.38 12.11
C ARG A 171 -2.63 10.82 12.06
N ILE A 172 -1.82 11.05 13.11
CA ILE A 172 -0.39 10.71 13.12
C ILE A 172 -0.06 9.37 13.80
N GLY A 173 -1.05 8.76 14.45
CA GLY A 173 -0.92 7.48 15.13
C GLY A 173 -0.32 7.58 16.53
N SER A 174 -0.14 6.41 17.14
CA SER A 174 0.22 6.26 18.55
C SER A 174 1.71 6.45 18.87
N TYR A 175 2.58 6.46 17.86
CA TYR A 175 4.04 6.52 18.04
C TYR A 175 4.71 7.61 17.20
N PRO A 176 4.30 8.89 17.33
CA PRO A 176 4.80 9.95 16.44
C PRO A 176 6.28 10.28 16.67
N VAL A 177 6.78 10.12 17.90
CA VAL A 177 8.20 10.30 18.22
C VAL A 177 8.97 9.11 17.64
N GLY A 178 9.76 9.37 16.60
CA GLY A 178 10.48 8.37 15.79
C GLY A 178 9.71 7.90 14.56
N GLY A 179 8.37 7.84 14.62
CA GLY A 179 7.54 7.44 13.48
C GLY A 179 7.37 8.53 12.42
N ILE A 180 7.34 9.80 12.80
CA ILE A 180 7.30 10.93 11.86
C ILE A 180 8.74 11.36 11.48
N GLY A 181 9.67 11.23 12.42
CA GLY A 181 11.05 11.69 12.26
C GLY A 181 11.17 13.20 12.09
N ASP A 182 12.35 13.63 11.62
CA ASP A 182 12.69 15.06 11.43
C ASP A 182 12.81 15.45 9.94
N ASP A 183 12.61 14.50 9.02
CA ASP A 183 12.70 14.72 7.58
C ASP A 183 11.30 14.72 6.94
N LEU A 184 10.84 15.92 6.59
CA LEU A 184 9.56 16.13 5.91
C LEU A 184 9.46 15.34 4.61
N THR A 185 10.55 15.29 3.82
CA THR A 185 10.55 14.63 2.52
C THR A 185 10.38 13.12 2.69
N ALA A 186 11.17 12.53 3.60
CA ALA A 186 11.09 11.10 3.90
C ALA A 186 9.71 10.70 4.43
N TYR A 187 9.14 11.50 5.35
CA TYR A 187 7.80 11.24 5.89
C TYR A 187 6.72 11.31 4.81
N VAL A 188 6.73 12.35 3.97
CA VAL A 188 5.76 12.50 2.88
C VAL A 188 5.88 11.36 1.86
N GLU A 189 7.11 10.99 1.49
CA GLU A 189 7.38 9.91 0.54
C GLU A 189 6.90 8.55 1.08
N GLU A 190 7.17 8.24 2.35
CA GLU A 190 6.69 7.01 2.99
C GLU A 190 5.15 6.94 2.95
N ARG A 191 4.48 8.02 3.36
CA ARG A 191 3.00 8.04 3.38
C ARG A 191 2.41 7.96 1.97
N ALA A 192 3.03 8.58 0.97
CA ALA A 192 2.60 8.50 -0.41
C ALA A 192 2.85 7.10 -1.02
N SER A 193 3.93 6.43 -0.60
CA SER A 193 4.28 5.09 -1.07
C SER A 193 3.24 4.03 -0.68
N ASP A 194 2.42 4.30 0.32
CA ASP A 194 1.40 3.37 0.83
C ASP A 194 0.09 3.37 0.03
N VAL A 195 -0.08 4.32 -0.88
CA VAL A 195 -1.37 4.58 -1.52
C VAL A 195 -1.72 3.54 -2.58
N LEU A 196 -0.74 3.18 -3.41
CA LEU A 196 -0.95 2.28 -4.55
C LEU A 196 -0.71 0.79 -4.24
N PRO A 197 0.23 0.39 -3.38
CA PRO A 197 0.51 -1.03 -3.18
C PRO A 197 -0.71 -1.87 -2.77
N THR A 198 -0.79 -3.07 -3.33
CA THR A 198 -1.62 -4.18 -2.83
C THR A 198 -0.77 -5.17 -2.06
N SER A 199 -1.35 -6.27 -1.54
CA SER A 199 -0.60 -7.32 -0.85
C SER A 199 0.52 -7.91 -1.71
N ALA A 200 0.32 -7.96 -3.03
CA ALA A 200 1.31 -8.44 -3.98
C ALA A 200 1.34 -7.64 -5.29
N LEU A 201 2.44 -7.79 -6.04
CA LEU A 201 2.64 -7.36 -7.41
C LEU A 201 3.07 -8.56 -8.26
N LEU A 202 2.36 -8.82 -9.35
CA LEU A 202 2.78 -9.74 -10.40
C LEU A 202 3.31 -8.90 -11.57
N THR A 203 4.61 -8.93 -11.77
CA THR A 203 5.32 -8.10 -12.74
C THR A 203 5.17 -8.65 -14.18
N LEU A 204 5.50 -7.84 -15.19
CA LEU A 204 5.46 -8.20 -16.61
C LEU A 204 6.32 -9.43 -16.96
N ASP A 205 7.42 -9.64 -16.25
CA ASP A 205 8.30 -10.80 -16.39
C ASP A 205 7.81 -12.03 -15.59
N GLY A 206 6.61 -11.95 -14.99
CA GLY A 206 5.95 -13.05 -14.31
C GLY A 206 6.42 -13.30 -12.88
N GLN A 207 7.10 -12.34 -12.25
CA GLN A 207 7.52 -12.47 -10.85
C GLN A 207 6.42 -12.00 -9.91
N TRP A 208 5.97 -12.89 -9.03
CA TRP A 208 5.12 -12.54 -7.91
C TRP A 208 5.94 -12.04 -6.73
N ARG A 209 5.66 -10.82 -6.27
CA ARG A 209 6.34 -10.19 -5.15
C ARG A 209 5.32 -9.81 -4.09
N GLY A 210 5.45 -10.41 -2.91
CA GLY A 210 4.74 -9.92 -1.72
C GLY A 210 5.23 -8.51 -1.37
N ILE A 211 4.31 -7.60 -1.05
CA ILE A 211 4.63 -6.22 -0.74
C ILE A 211 4.48 -5.99 0.76
N ALA A 212 5.62 -5.98 1.45
CA ALA A 212 5.69 -5.73 2.89
C ALA A 212 6.81 -4.76 3.22
N GLY A 213 6.50 -3.72 4.00
CA GLY A 213 7.47 -2.71 4.41
C GLY A 213 7.76 -1.63 3.35
N LEU A 214 8.51 -0.60 3.74
CA LEU A 214 8.71 0.60 2.95
C LEU A 214 9.44 0.37 1.62
N GLU A 215 10.54 -0.39 1.63
CA GLU A 215 11.35 -0.60 0.42
C GLU A 215 10.57 -1.31 -0.69
N LEU A 216 9.76 -2.31 -0.37
CA LEU A 216 8.92 -2.99 -1.35
C LEU A 216 7.76 -2.12 -1.84
N ARG A 217 7.22 -1.23 -0.99
CA ARG A 217 6.21 -0.23 -1.39
C ARG A 217 6.83 0.81 -2.34
N ARG A 218 8.07 1.26 -2.09
CA ARG A 218 8.82 2.14 -3.00
C ARG A 218 9.07 1.46 -4.34
N TYR A 219 9.55 0.22 -4.31
CA TYR A 219 9.74 -0.60 -5.52
C TYR A 219 8.44 -0.73 -6.31
N PHE A 220 7.32 -1.03 -5.67
CA PHE A 220 6.01 -1.13 -6.31
C PHE A 220 5.65 0.17 -7.06
N ASN A 221 5.81 1.33 -6.42
CA ASN A 221 5.50 2.62 -7.02
C ASN A 221 6.41 2.91 -8.22
N ALA A 222 7.73 2.76 -8.04
CA ALA A 222 8.70 2.98 -9.10
C ALA A 222 8.45 2.05 -10.30
N TYR A 223 8.16 0.77 -10.04
CA TYR A 223 7.85 -0.21 -11.07
C TYR A 223 6.65 0.23 -11.91
N LEU A 224 5.53 0.61 -11.28
CA LEU A 224 4.36 1.09 -12.00
C LEU A 224 4.64 2.39 -12.78
N ASP A 225 5.45 3.28 -12.23
CA ASP A 225 5.83 4.55 -12.86
C ASP A 225 6.77 4.37 -14.06
N GLU A 226 7.48 3.25 -14.16
CA GLU A 226 8.39 2.93 -15.26
C GLU A 226 7.76 2.02 -16.34
N LEU A 227 6.56 1.49 -16.09
CA LEU A 227 5.85 0.66 -17.05
C LEU A 227 5.60 1.39 -18.38
N PRO A 228 5.72 0.68 -19.53
CA PRO A 228 5.28 1.19 -20.83
C PRO A 228 3.85 1.70 -20.76
N ALA A 229 3.55 2.79 -21.48
CA ALA A 229 2.24 3.43 -21.42
C ALA A 229 1.08 2.52 -21.88
N ASP A 230 1.38 1.52 -22.71
CA ASP A 230 0.43 0.53 -23.23
C ASP A 230 0.40 -0.78 -22.43
N ALA A 231 1.30 -0.97 -21.46
CA ALA A 231 1.24 -2.10 -20.54
C ALA A 231 -0.05 -2.04 -19.72
N ILE A 232 -0.70 -3.18 -19.52
CA ILE A 232 -1.93 -3.26 -18.74
C ILE A 232 -1.59 -3.43 -17.26
N VAL A 233 -2.19 -2.60 -16.42
CA VAL A 233 -2.14 -2.74 -14.95
C VAL A 233 -3.55 -3.01 -14.46
N VAL A 234 -3.76 -4.09 -13.71
CA VAL A 234 -5.10 -4.48 -13.24
C VAL A 234 -5.08 -4.98 -11.80
N ARG A 235 -6.07 -4.57 -11.01
CA ARG A 235 -6.30 -5.07 -9.66
C ARG A 235 -7.10 -6.37 -9.70
N VAL A 236 -6.54 -7.39 -9.07
CA VAL A 236 -7.12 -8.72 -8.97
C VAL A 236 -7.26 -9.06 -7.50
N LEU A 237 -8.45 -9.53 -7.12
CA LEU A 237 -8.66 -10.20 -5.85
C LEU A 237 -8.40 -11.69 -6.05
N TYR A 238 -7.60 -12.30 -5.18
CA TYR A 238 -7.34 -13.73 -5.17
C TYR A 238 -7.61 -14.33 -3.78
N HIS A 239 -7.82 -15.64 -3.73
CA HIS A 239 -7.88 -16.42 -2.51
C HIS A 239 -6.69 -17.37 -2.47
N GLY A 240 -5.85 -17.21 -1.43
CA GLY A 240 -4.60 -17.93 -1.20
C GLY A 240 -4.29 -18.05 0.28
#